data_AF-A0A4Y2MZJ0-F1
#
_entry.id   AF-A0A4Y2MZJ0-F1
#
_cell.length_a   1.000
_cell.length_b   1.000
_cell.length_c   1.000
_cell.angle_alpha   90.00
_cell.angle_beta   90.00
_cell.angle_gamma   90.00
#
_symmetry.space_group_name_H-M   'P 1'
#
loop_
_entity.id
_entity.type
_entity.pdbx_description
1 polymer ?
#
loop_
_entity_poly.entity_id
_entity_poly.type
_entity_poly.pdbx_seq_one_letter_code
_entity_poly.pdbx_strand_id
1 'polypeptide(L)'
;MPYDAHKWRLFIDSSKTSLKVVLLANGNDLPSVPIAYTMDMKKTYENISQILDKICYHDYDWKLCADLKVVALLKGLQTGYTKFCCFLCEWDSRSRDKHYIVRKWSRRETFTPGLKNVVQDPLVPTENIYLPPLHIKLGLIKQIVKAMDKTGDGFNFLKTKFPRLNEAKIKKGIFVGS
;
A
#
# COMPACT_ATOMS: atom_id res chain seq x y z
N MET A 1 2.42 -3.24 33.41
CA MET A 1 1.20 -3.62 32.66
C MET A 1 1.56 -4.72 31.68
N PRO A 2 0.76 -5.78 31.52
CA PRO A 2 1.04 -6.82 30.53
C PRO A 2 1.03 -6.22 29.11
N TYR A 3 1.92 -6.73 28.27
CA TYR A 3 1.97 -6.38 26.86
C TYR A 3 0.68 -6.83 26.17
N ASP A 4 -0.02 -5.88 25.55
CA ASP A 4 -1.23 -6.13 24.77
C ASP A 4 -0.91 -5.96 23.29
N ALA A 5 -0.75 -7.08 22.59
CA ALA A 5 -0.42 -7.12 21.16
C ALA A 5 -1.48 -6.38 20.31
N HIS A 6 -2.74 -6.39 20.72
CA HIS A 6 -3.85 -5.78 19.97
C HIS A 6 -3.89 -4.26 20.10
N LYS A 7 -3.05 -3.66 20.96
CA LYS A 7 -2.81 -2.20 20.95
C LYS A 7 -1.90 -1.77 19.82
N TRP A 8 -1.23 -2.70 19.14
CA TRP A 8 -0.28 -2.39 18.10
C TRP A 8 -0.77 -2.87 16.73
N ARG A 9 -0.28 -2.20 15.70
CA ARG A 9 -0.37 -2.62 14.31
C ARG A 9 1.02 -2.60 13.69
N LEU A 10 1.28 -3.58 12.85
CA LEU A 10 2.50 -3.66 12.07
C LEU A 10 2.46 -2.68 10.90
N PHE A 11 3.53 -1.93 10.72
CA PHE A 11 3.73 -1.08 9.56
C PHE A 11 5.00 -1.51 8.84
N ILE A 12 4.84 -1.85 7.56
CA ILE A 12 5.96 -2.21 6.69
C ILE A 12 6.14 -1.09 5.67
N ASP A 13 7.17 -0.28 5.88
CA ASP A 13 7.64 0.68 4.89
C ASP A 13 8.84 0.13 4.16
N SER A 14 8.90 0.41 2.87
CA SER A 14 10.02 -0.07 2.10
C SER A 14 10.41 0.91 1.01
N SER A 15 11.72 1.01 0.82
CA SER A 15 12.34 1.83 -0.20
C SER A 15 12.92 0.93 -1.30
N LYS A 16 13.74 1.49 -2.18
CA LYS A 16 14.50 0.69 -3.15
C LYS A 16 15.62 -0.12 -2.50
N THR A 17 16.13 0.33 -1.36
CA THR A 17 17.37 -0.17 -0.74
C THR A 17 17.18 -0.57 0.72
N SER A 18 15.97 -0.45 1.27
CA SER A 18 15.73 -0.74 2.67
C SER A 18 14.32 -1.22 2.92
N LEU A 19 14.16 -2.06 3.94
CA LEU A 19 12.88 -2.50 4.47
C LEU A 19 12.84 -2.16 5.96
N LYS A 20 11.77 -1.48 6.37
CA LYS A 20 11.54 -1.02 7.73
C LYS A 20 10.26 -1.64 8.24
N VAL A 21 10.34 -2.29 9.39
CA VAL A 21 9.18 -2.85 10.08
C VAL A 21 9.06 -2.19 11.44
N VAL A 22 7.90 -1.59 11.68
CA VAL A 22 7.64 -0.71 12.81
C VAL A 22 6.30 -1.08 13.40
N LEU A 23 6.20 -1.15 14.73
CA LEU A 23 4.93 -1.21 15.43
C LEU A 23 4.42 0.20 15.69
N LEU A 24 3.14 0.42 15.35
CA LEU A 24 2.42 1.67 15.61
C LEU A 24 1.30 1.38 16.60
N ALA A 25 1.11 2.23 17.60
CA ALA A 25 -0.03 2.09 18.49
C ALA A 25 -1.35 2.43 17.78
N ASN A 26 -2.38 1.68 18.11
CA ASN A 26 -3.74 1.82 17.58
C ASN A 26 -4.39 3.07 18.19
N GLY A 27 -4.11 4.21 17.59
CA GLY A 27 -4.47 5.54 18.10
C GLY A 27 -3.40 6.59 17.80
N ASN A 28 -2.17 6.16 17.48
CA ASN A 28 -0.99 7.01 17.35
C ASN A 28 -0.72 7.86 18.61
N ASP A 29 -1.14 7.36 19.76
CA ASP A 29 -0.99 7.94 21.10
C ASP A 29 0.37 7.61 21.73
N LEU A 30 1.03 6.54 21.26
CA LEU A 30 2.36 6.14 21.68
C LEU A 30 3.39 6.30 20.55
N PRO A 31 4.68 6.48 20.89
CA PRO A 31 5.75 6.50 19.90
C PRO A 31 5.83 5.18 19.13
N SER A 32 6.29 5.28 17.89
CA SER A 32 6.52 4.11 17.05
C SER A 32 7.71 3.30 17.53
N VAL A 33 7.60 1.97 17.46
CA VAL A 33 8.65 1.05 17.91
C VAL A 33 9.23 0.32 16.70
N PRO A 34 10.48 0.60 16.30
CA PRO A 34 11.12 -0.15 15.22
C PRO A 34 11.43 -1.57 15.71
N ILE A 35 10.97 -2.58 14.98
CA ILE A 35 11.18 -4.00 15.35
C ILE A 35 12.12 -4.72 14.38
N ALA A 36 12.20 -4.27 13.13
CA ALA A 36 13.19 -4.77 12.19
C ALA A 36 13.60 -3.67 11.21
N TYR A 37 14.89 -3.65 10.89
CA TYR A 37 15.44 -2.79 9.86
C TYR A 37 16.47 -3.57 9.07
N THR A 38 16.34 -3.53 7.74
CA THR A 38 17.31 -4.15 6.86
C THR A 38 17.74 -3.19 5.76
N MET A 39 19.05 -3.15 5.55
CA MET A 39 19.70 -2.44 4.46
C MET A 39 20.00 -3.40 3.31
N ASP A 40 19.95 -2.89 2.09
CA ASP A 40 20.22 -3.60 0.83
C ASP A 40 19.31 -4.80 0.53
N MET A 41 18.23 -4.98 1.30
CA MET A 41 17.19 -5.96 0.99
C MET A 41 16.16 -5.37 0.02
N LYS A 42 16.01 -6.04 -1.13
CA LYS A 42 14.93 -5.74 -2.09
C LYS A 42 13.58 -6.18 -1.52
N LYS A 43 12.53 -5.46 -1.89
CA LYS A 43 11.13 -5.87 -1.67
C LYS A 43 10.82 -7.12 -2.51
N THR A 44 11.13 -8.30 -1.98
CA THR A 44 10.75 -9.60 -2.56
C THR A 44 9.88 -10.36 -1.58
N TYR A 45 9.18 -11.37 -2.09
CA TYR A 45 8.30 -12.22 -1.28
C TYR A 45 9.11 -12.94 -0.18
N GLU A 46 10.24 -13.52 -0.56
CA GLU A 46 11.11 -14.33 0.31
C GLU A 46 11.67 -13.50 1.45
N ASN A 47 12.13 -12.28 1.15
CA ASN A 47 12.66 -11.35 2.15
C ASN A 47 11.60 -10.92 3.16
N ILE A 48 10.37 -10.67 2.70
CA ILE A 48 9.26 -10.30 3.58
C ILE A 48 8.87 -11.51 4.45
N SER A 49 8.79 -12.72 3.88
CA SER A 49 8.53 -13.95 4.62
C SER A 49 9.53 -14.14 5.75
N GLN A 50 10.83 -14.06 5.46
CA GLN A 50 11.88 -14.22 6.46
C GLN A 50 11.79 -13.19 7.58
N ILE A 51 11.35 -11.97 7.28
CA ILE A 51 11.18 -10.93 8.30
C ILE A 51 9.95 -11.22 9.17
N LEU A 52 8.83 -11.65 8.59
CA LEU A 52 7.65 -12.06 9.35
C LEU A 52 7.94 -13.23 10.28
N ASP A 53 8.75 -14.19 9.83
CA ASP A 53 9.21 -15.33 10.65
C ASP A 53 10.07 -14.83 11.82
N LYS A 54 11.04 -13.95 11.56
CA LYS A 54 11.96 -13.42 12.59
C LYS A 54 11.28 -12.57 13.66
N ILE A 55 10.20 -11.87 13.31
CA ILE A 55 9.42 -11.09 14.29
C ILE A 55 8.30 -11.92 14.93
N CYS A 56 8.24 -13.23 14.63
CA CYS A 56 7.18 -14.13 15.08
C CYS A 56 5.77 -13.59 14.81
N TYR A 57 5.52 -13.06 13.62
CA TYR A 57 4.25 -12.39 13.29
C TYR A 57 3.01 -13.23 13.64
N HIS A 58 3.08 -14.53 13.40
CA HIS A 58 1.98 -15.47 13.63
C HIS A 58 1.60 -15.63 15.12
N ASP A 59 2.50 -15.28 16.06
CA ASP A 59 2.22 -15.36 17.49
C ASP A 59 1.38 -14.17 17.98
N TYR A 60 1.43 -13.05 17.26
CA TYR A 60 0.79 -11.79 17.66
C TYR A 60 -0.43 -11.42 16.82
N ASP A 61 -0.51 -11.95 15.60
CA ASP A 61 -1.58 -11.69 14.63
C ASP A 61 -1.91 -10.19 14.46
N TRP A 62 -0.86 -9.35 14.40
CA TRP A 62 -1.03 -7.91 14.28
C TRP A 62 -1.79 -7.52 13.01
N LYS A 63 -2.63 -6.50 13.12
CA LYS A 63 -3.11 -5.79 11.91
C LYS A 63 -1.93 -5.13 11.21
N LEU A 64 -1.90 -5.19 9.89
CA LEU A 64 -0.79 -4.81 9.04
C LEU A 64 -1.19 -3.67 8.11
N CYS A 65 -0.40 -2.60 8.07
CA CYS A 65 -0.50 -1.54 7.09
C CYS A 65 0.81 -1.45 6.30
N ALA A 66 0.73 -1.39 4.98
CA ALA A 66 1.90 -1.28 4.12
C ALA A 66 1.55 -0.61 2.80
N ASP A 67 2.58 -0.23 2.03
CA ASP A 67 2.38 0.24 0.67
C ASP A 67 1.72 -0.84 -0.21
N LEU A 68 0.96 -0.43 -1.24
CA LEU A 68 0.19 -1.37 -2.06
C LEU A 68 1.06 -2.43 -2.76
N LYS A 69 2.35 -2.14 -3.01
CA LYS A 69 3.27 -3.10 -3.62
C LYS A 69 3.71 -4.15 -2.59
N VAL A 70 3.95 -3.77 -1.35
CA VAL A 70 4.19 -4.71 -0.24
C VAL A 70 2.95 -5.55 0.04
N VAL A 71 1.76 -4.94 0.04
CA VAL A 71 0.48 -5.68 0.17
C VAL A 71 0.33 -6.72 -0.94
N ALA A 72 0.69 -6.39 -2.19
CA ALA A 72 0.68 -7.35 -3.28
C ALA A 72 1.62 -8.54 -3.01
N LEU A 73 2.83 -8.29 -2.52
CA LEU A 73 3.78 -9.35 -2.15
C LEU A 73 3.25 -10.20 -0.98
N LEU A 74 2.71 -9.58 0.06
CA LEU A 74 2.12 -10.28 1.21
C LEU A 74 0.93 -11.17 0.81
N LYS A 75 0.21 -10.81 -0.25
CA LYS A 75 -0.88 -11.61 -0.81
C LYS A 75 -0.44 -12.53 -1.96
N GLY A 76 0.87 -12.69 -2.16
CA GLY A 76 1.44 -13.58 -3.17
C GLY A 76 1.12 -13.18 -4.60
N LEU A 77 0.76 -11.91 -4.85
CA LEU A 77 0.41 -11.41 -6.17
C LEU A 77 1.64 -11.10 -7.00
N GLN A 78 1.56 -11.39 -8.29
CA GLN A 78 2.55 -11.02 -9.28
C GLN A 78 2.68 -9.49 -9.33
N THR A 79 3.90 -9.00 -9.09
CA THR A 79 4.20 -7.56 -9.17
C THR A 79 4.32 -7.08 -10.62
N GLY A 80 4.13 -5.78 -10.82
CA GLY A 80 4.19 -5.15 -12.15
C GLY A 80 2.80 -4.83 -12.71
N TYR A 81 2.71 -4.64 -14.03
CA TYR A 81 1.47 -4.31 -14.72
C TYR A 81 0.72 -5.60 -15.11
N THR A 82 0.00 -6.16 -14.14
CA THR A 82 -0.67 -7.46 -14.26
C THR A 82 -2.19 -7.31 -14.43
N LYS A 83 -2.84 -8.36 -14.98
CA LYS A 83 -4.27 -8.33 -15.32
C LYS A 83 -5.14 -8.19 -14.06
N PHE A 84 -4.93 -9.06 -13.08
CA PHE A 84 -5.67 -9.11 -11.83
C PHE A 84 -4.80 -8.65 -10.66
N CYS A 85 -4.49 -7.35 -10.61
CA CYS A 85 -3.53 -6.79 -9.65
C CYS A 85 -4.15 -6.45 -8.28
N CYS A 86 -5.48 -6.42 -8.16
CA CYS A 86 -6.15 -6.10 -6.91
C CYS A 86 -6.27 -7.34 -6.01
N PHE A 87 -5.95 -7.18 -4.73
CA PHE A 87 -6.09 -8.24 -3.72
C PHE A 87 -7.52 -8.35 -3.15
N LEU A 88 -8.36 -7.33 -3.32
CA LEU A 88 -9.74 -7.34 -2.81
C LEU A 88 -10.76 -7.84 -3.84
N CYS A 89 -10.50 -7.59 -5.12
CA CYS A 89 -11.41 -7.91 -6.20
C CYS A 89 -10.68 -8.36 -7.45
N GLU A 90 -11.42 -8.92 -8.40
CA GLU A 90 -10.91 -9.45 -9.66
C GLU A 90 -10.97 -8.38 -10.74
N TRP A 91 -10.56 -7.16 -10.38
CA TRP A 91 -10.48 -6.04 -11.32
C TRP A 91 -9.53 -6.37 -12.46
N ASP A 92 -10.06 -6.34 -13.69
CA ASP A 92 -9.29 -6.59 -14.91
C ASP A 92 -8.69 -5.29 -15.43
N SER A 93 -7.40 -5.08 -15.14
CA SER A 93 -6.65 -3.89 -15.58
C SER A 93 -6.54 -3.76 -17.11
N ARG A 94 -6.87 -4.81 -17.87
CA ARG A 94 -6.80 -4.82 -19.33
C ARG A 94 -8.15 -4.49 -19.98
N SER A 95 -9.27 -4.59 -19.26
CA SER A 95 -10.61 -4.27 -19.79
C SER A 95 -10.92 -2.77 -19.71
N ARG A 96 -10.17 -1.97 -20.49
CA ARG A 96 -10.25 -0.49 -20.49
C ARG A 96 -11.65 0.05 -20.79
N ASP A 97 -12.40 -0.67 -21.63
CA ASP A 97 -13.79 -0.41 -21.98
C ASP A 97 -14.73 -0.46 -20.77
N LYS A 98 -14.43 -1.31 -19.77
CA LYS A 98 -15.27 -1.52 -18.59
C LYS A 98 -14.87 -0.69 -17.39
N HIS A 99 -13.68 -0.07 -17.38
CA HIS A 99 -13.09 0.58 -16.20
C HIS A 99 -13.98 1.66 -15.57
N TYR A 100 -14.74 2.39 -16.39
CA TYR A 100 -15.62 3.48 -15.92
C TYR A 100 -17.12 3.12 -15.94
N ILE A 101 -17.45 1.92 -16.40
CA ILE A 101 -18.84 1.42 -16.50
C ILE A 101 -19.12 0.47 -15.33
N VAL A 102 -18.20 -0.46 -15.07
CA VAL A 102 -18.35 -1.48 -14.03
C VAL A 102 -17.87 -0.92 -12.70
N ARG A 103 -18.83 -0.63 -11.82
CA ARG A 103 -18.57 -0.11 -10.46
C ARG A 103 -18.18 -1.19 -9.45
N LYS A 104 -18.71 -2.41 -9.62
CA LYS A 104 -18.50 -3.54 -8.71
C LYS A 104 -17.91 -4.71 -9.48
N TRP A 105 -16.67 -5.05 -9.17
CA TRP A 105 -15.99 -6.23 -9.67
C TRP A 105 -16.20 -7.40 -8.69
N SER A 106 -16.12 -8.64 -9.18
CA SER A 106 -16.23 -9.82 -8.31
C SER A 106 -15.19 -9.74 -7.20
N ARG A 107 -15.60 -10.11 -5.98
CA ARG A 107 -14.69 -10.17 -4.84
C ARG A 107 -13.66 -11.26 -5.11
N ARG A 108 -12.41 -11.02 -4.73
CA ARG A 108 -11.39 -12.07 -4.73
C ARG A 108 -11.56 -12.89 -3.46
N GLU A 109 -11.93 -14.15 -3.62
CA GLU A 109 -12.15 -15.07 -2.50
C GLU A 109 -10.93 -15.94 -2.23
N THR A 110 -10.22 -16.34 -3.27
CA THR A 110 -9.08 -17.25 -3.17
C THR A 110 -7.78 -16.63 -3.66
N PHE A 111 -6.67 -17.12 -3.08
CA PHE A 111 -5.30 -16.78 -3.46
C PHE A 111 -4.55 -18.06 -3.86
N THR A 112 -5.14 -18.85 -4.78
CA THR A 112 -4.51 -20.08 -5.26
C THR A 112 -3.39 -19.75 -6.25
N PRO A 113 -2.13 -20.16 -6.00
CA PRO A 113 -1.02 -19.95 -6.94
C PRO A 113 -1.33 -20.47 -8.35
N GLY A 114 -0.94 -19.71 -9.36
CA GLY A 114 -1.22 -20.00 -10.77
C GLY A 114 -2.53 -19.41 -11.29
N LEU A 115 -3.44 -18.96 -10.41
CA LEU A 115 -4.72 -18.36 -10.80
C LEU A 115 -4.72 -16.84 -10.58
N LYS A 116 -5.35 -16.10 -11.51
CA LYS A 116 -5.64 -14.66 -11.37
C LYS A 116 -4.46 -13.83 -10.83
N ASN A 117 -3.28 -14.07 -11.40
CA ASN A 117 -2.00 -13.43 -11.08
C ASN A 117 -1.46 -13.67 -9.67
N VAL A 118 -1.93 -14.70 -8.97
CA VAL A 118 -1.29 -15.20 -7.75
C VAL A 118 -0.13 -16.10 -8.15
N VAL A 119 1.05 -15.86 -7.60
CA VAL A 119 2.30 -16.60 -7.90
C VAL A 119 2.89 -17.30 -6.69
N GLN A 120 2.49 -16.87 -5.48
CA GLN A 120 2.94 -17.44 -4.21
C GLN A 120 1.73 -17.53 -3.28
N ASP A 121 1.85 -18.33 -2.23
CA ASP A 121 0.85 -18.36 -1.16
C ASP A 121 0.80 -17.03 -0.41
N PRO A 122 -0.35 -16.63 0.14
CA PRO A 122 -0.43 -15.43 0.96
C PRO A 122 0.29 -15.63 2.30
N LEU A 123 1.13 -14.67 2.68
CA LEU A 123 1.85 -14.66 3.97
C LEU A 123 0.97 -14.22 5.15
N VAL A 124 -0.08 -13.44 4.87
CA VAL A 124 -0.96 -12.89 5.91
C VAL A 124 -2.45 -13.01 5.52
N PRO A 125 -3.35 -13.16 6.51
CA PRO A 125 -4.78 -13.11 6.29
C PRO A 125 -5.22 -11.75 5.71
N THR A 126 -6.25 -11.75 4.86
CA THR A 126 -6.70 -10.53 4.17
C THR A 126 -7.34 -9.54 5.14
N GLU A 127 -8.06 -10.04 6.13
CA GLU A 127 -8.69 -9.35 7.25
C GLU A 127 -7.70 -8.65 8.18
N ASN A 128 -6.42 -9.01 8.10
CA ASN A 128 -5.36 -8.37 8.86
C ASN A 128 -4.72 -7.22 8.10
N ILE A 129 -5.04 -7.02 6.81
CA ILE A 129 -4.51 -5.91 6.03
C ILE A 129 -5.39 -4.67 6.14
N TYR A 130 -4.83 -3.59 6.68
CA TYR A 130 -5.36 -2.25 6.54
C TYR A 130 -4.96 -1.64 5.21
N LEU A 131 -5.95 -1.11 4.49
CA LEU A 131 -5.71 -0.31 3.30
C LEU A 131 -4.93 0.94 3.68
N PRO A 132 -3.83 1.27 2.98
CA PRO A 132 -3.04 2.45 3.28
C PRO A 132 -3.77 3.72 2.81
N PRO A 133 -4.43 4.48 3.70
CA PRO A 133 -5.32 5.57 3.26
C PRO A 133 -4.52 6.69 2.60
N LEU A 134 -3.28 6.91 3.06
CA LEU A 134 -2.38 7.90 2.50
C LEU A 134 -2.02 7.60 1.04
N HIS A 135 -1.59 6.38 0.73
CA HIS A 135 -1.22 6.01 -0.64
C HIS A 135 -2.40 6.10 -1.62
N ILE A 136 -3.61 5.74 -1.17
CA ILE A 136 -4.84 5.88 -1.95
C ILE A 136 -5.14 7.37 -2.21
N LYS A 137 -5.14 8.20 -1.17
CA LYS A 137 -5.38 9.65 -1.29
C LYS A 137 -4.38 10.32 -2.23
N LEU A 138 -3.08 10.04 -2.07
CA LEU A 138 -2.03 10.59 -2.93
C LEU A 138 -2.19 10.13 -4.39
N GLY A 139 -2.55 8.86 -4.60
CA GLY A 139 -2.85 8.33 -5.92
C GLY A 139 -4.03 9.04 -6.61
N LEU A 140 -5.13 9.26 -5.87
CA LEU A 140 -6.30 9.96 -6.38
C LEU A 140 -6.01 11.43 -6.70
N ILE A 141 -5.35 12.15 -5.79
CA ILE A 141 -4.96 13.54 -6.02
C ILE A 141 -4.09 13.64 -7.27
N LYS A 142 -3.15 12.70 -7.48
CA LYS A 142 -2.32 12.68 -8.69
C LYS A 142 -3.15 12.55 -9.96
N GLN A 143 -4.19 11.71 -9.97
CA GLN A 143 -5.06 11.55 -11.15
C GLN A 143 -5.95 12.78 -11.37
N ILE A 144 -6.55 13.32 -10.31
CA ILE A 144 -7.35 14.55 -10.37
C ILE A 144 -6.52 15.68 -10.94
N VAL A 145 -5.32 15.89 -10.38
CA VAL A 145 -4.45 16.96 -10.85
C VAL A 145 -4.05 16.70 -12.29
N LYS A 146 -3.68 15.48 -12.70
CA LYS A 146 -3.36 15.18 -14.10
C LYS A 146 -4.48 15.53 -15.09
N ALA A 147 -5.73 15.29 -14.71
CA ALA A 147 -6.91 15.60 -15.55
C ALA A 147 -7.32 17.08 -15.50
N MET A 148 -6.86 17.84 -14.51
CA MET A 148 -7.19 19.26 -14.32
C MET A 148 -6.55 20.15 -15.38
N ASP A 149 -7.31 21.15 -15.85
CA ASP A 149 -6.79 22.25 -16.67
C ASP A 149 -5.68 23.00 -15.92
N LYS A 150 -4.52 23.15 -16.58
CA LYS A 150 -3.32 23.76 -15.99
C LYS A 150 -3.34 25.28 -16.02
N THR A 151 -4.25 25.86 -16.78
CA THR A 151 -4.42 27.32 -16.91
C THR A 151 -5.57 27.85 -16.07
N GLY A 152 -6.55 27.00 -15.74
CA GLY A 152 -7.74 27.40 -14.99
C GLY A 152 -7.52 27.65 -13.50
N ASP A 153 -8.54 28.27 -12.90
CA ASP A 153 -8.52 28.73 -11.50
C ASP A 153 -8.28 27.60 -10.50
N GLY A 154 -8.77 26.38 -10.79
CA GLY A 154 -8.53 25.21 -9.95
C GLY A 154 -7.05 24.88 -9.78
N PHE A 155 -6.25 25.00 -10.84
CA PHE A 155 -4.80 24.76 -10.75
C PHE A 155 -4.08 25.91 -10.06
N ASN A 156 -4.52 27.16 -10.28
CA ASN A 156 -4.01 28.33 -9.56
C ASN A 156 -4.28 28.23 -8.06
N PHE A 157 -5.46 27.75 -7.67
CA PHE A 157 -5.79 27.46 -6.27
C PHE A 157 -4.85 26.42 -5.64
N LEU A 158 -4.43 25.39 -6.39
CA LEU A 158 -3.44 24.43 -5.87
C LEU A 158 -2.08 25.09 -5.62
N LYS A 159 -1.65 26.04 -6.47
CA LYS A 159 -0.41 26.80 -6.26
C LYS A 159 -0.47 27.63 -4.97
N THR A 160 -1.61 28.29 -4.72
CA THR A 160 -1.78 29.09 -3.50
C THR A 160 -1.92 28.24 -2.25
N LYS A 161 -2.59 27.08 -2.34
CA LYS A 161 -2.77 26.16 -1.20
C LYS A 161 -1.47 25.44 -0.82
N PHE A 162 -0.59 25.16 -1.78
CA PHE A 162 0.67 24.47 -1.57
C PHE A 162 1.88 25.34 -1.98
N PRO A 163 2.12 26.48 -1.31
CA PRO A 163 3.14 27.45 -1.73
C PRO A 163 4.57 26.89 -1.64
N ARG A 164 4.78 25.83 -0.85
CA ARG A 164 6.07 25.15 -0.71
C ARG A 164 6.37 24.17 -1.86
N LEU A 165 5.38 23.83 -2.68
CA LEU A 165 5.55 22.97 -3.84
C LEU A 165 5.77 23.83 -5.09
N ASN A 166 6.81 23.53 -5.85
CA ASN A 166 6.99 24.18 -7.15
C ASN A 166 5.91 23.72 -8.14
N GLU A 167 5.65 24.56 -9.14
CA GLU A 167 4.62 24.29 -10.15
C GLU A 167 4.83 22.95 -10.87
N ALA A 168 6.07 22.55 -11.12
CA ALA A 168 6.37 21.27 -11.79
C ALA A 168 5.93 20.06 -10.95
N LYS A 169 6.10 20.09 -9.61
CA LYS A 169 5.63 19.05 -8.69
C LYS A 169 4.10 19.02 -8.66
N ILE A 170 3.45 20.18 -8.60
CA ILE A 170 1.99 20.29 -8.65
C ILE A 170 1.47 19.74 -9.99
N LYS A 171 2.04 20.14 -11.14
CA LYS A 171 1.65 19.62 -12.47
C LYS A 171 1.73 18.09 -12.55
N LYS A 172 2.77 17.50 -11.96
CA LYS A 172 2.97 16.04 -11.92
C LYS A 172 2.10 15.33 -10.86
N GLY A 173 1.35 16.07 -10.06
CA GLY A 173 0.53 15.54 -8.97
C GLY A 173 1.38 14.95 -7.84
N ILE A 174 2.56 15.50 -7.59
CA ILE A 174 3.48 15.03 -6.56
C ILE A 174 3.23 15.82 -5.29
N PHE A 175 2.50 15.19 -4.36
CA PHE A 175 2.24 15.70 -3.02
C PHE A 175 2.86 14.77 -1.99
N VAL A 176 3.21 15.32 -0.82
CA VAL A 176 3.72 14.56 0.32
C VAL A 176 2.66 14.56 1.41
N GLY A 177 2.46 13.41 2.05
CA GLY A 177 1.68 13.34 3.28
C GLY A 177 2.52 13.85 4.44
N SER A 178 2.00 14.85 5.14
CA SER A 178 2.46 15.27 6.47
C SER A 178 1.57 14.67 7.54
#